data_AF-G1UZQ7-F1
#
_entry.id   AF-G1UZQ7-F1
#
_cell.length_a   1.000
_cell.length_b   1.000
_cell.length_c   1.000
_cell.angle_alpha   90.00
_cell.angle_beta   90.00
_cell.angle_gamma   90.00
#
_symmetry.space_group_name_H-M   'P 1'
#
loop_
_entity.id
_entity.type
_entity.pdbx_description
1 polymer ?
#
loop_
_entity_poly.entity_id
_entity_poly.type
_entity_poly.pdbx_seq_one_letter_code
_entity_poly.pdbx_strand_id
1 'polypeptide(L)'
;MEETNSGSTPTPTKEAPKPPCVHAGFSFIDCAQKILEEFGDKKPMHYKEITGKALEKGWLVTSGKTPEASMYAQVITEIKRQQKRGERPRFVQHGRGYIGLSQWMGRGLAFQIEQHNHQVRKELRERLLAMKPGEFEELISQLLAEMGFEMVEVTKLSGDGGIDVRGTLVVGDVVRIKMAVQVKKWKLKNNILAPVVQQVRGSLGAHEQGLIITTSDFSAGAIKEAAQPDKTPIALMNGEQLVMLLMEHGIGVHRSTPDLFEIDEEFAMGGSTS
;
A
#
# COMPACT_ATOMS: atom_id res chain seq x y z
N MET A 1 68.87 44.93 12.08
CA MET A 1 67.59 44.45 12.63
C MET A 1 66.64 44.28 11.45
N GLU A 2 65.73 43.29 11.57
CA GLU A 2 64.78 42.78 10.56
C GLU A 2 65.41 41.95 9.43
N GLU A 3 65.44 40.62 9.53
CA GLU A 3 64.39 39.58 9.60
C GLU A 3 64.09 38.98 8.22
N THR A 4 64.50 37.72 8.11
CA THR A 4 64.42 36.85 6.94
C THR A 4 63.06 36.17 6.88
N ASN A 5 62.48 36.24 5.68
CA ASN A 5 61.24 35.61 5.22
C ASN A 5 61.18 34.09 5.54
N SER A 6 60.19 33.66 6.32
CA SER A 6 59.88 32.25 6.60
C SER A 6 58.54 31.87 5.97
N GLY A 7 58.60 31.19 4.83
CA GLY A 7 57.46 30.51 4.23
C GLY A 7 57.16 29.23 4.99
N SER A 8 55.99 29.15 5.64
CA SER A 8 55.45 27.94 6.23
C SER A 8 54.17 27.54 5.51
N THR A 9 54.26 26.45 4.76
CA THR A 9 53.16 25.76 4.08
C THR A 9 52.33 25.00 5.13
N PRO A 10 50.98 25.15 5.17
CA PRO A 10 50.16 24.31 6.02
C PRO A 10 50.04 22.90 5.42
N THR A 11 50.37 21.92 6.24
CA THR A 11 50.27 20.47 5.96
C THR A 11 48.81 20.07 5.74
N PRO A 12 48.47 19.29 4.70
CA PRO A 12 47.13 18.76 4.56
C PRO A 12 46.91 17.65 5.59
N THR A 13 45.93 17.85 6.46
CA THR A 13 45.45 16.88 7.45
C THR A 13 44.97 15.63 6.72
N LYS A 14 45.61 14.49 7.02
CA LYS A 14 45.27 13.17 6.50
C LYS A 14 43.95 12.75 7.15
N GLU A 15 42.83 12.92 6.44
CA GLU A 15 41.53 12.36 6.83
C GLU A 15 41.67 10.84 7.00
N ALA A 16 41.29 10.34 8.18
CA ALA A 16 41.16 8.92 8.43
C ALA A 16 40.06 8.34 7.51
N PRO A 17 40.20 7.11 7.00
CA PRO A 17 39.19 6.54 6.12
C PRO A 17 37.87 6.42 6.86
N LYS A 18 36.86 7.11 6.32
CA LYS A 18 35.44 7.01 6.70
C LYS A 18 35.06 5.51 6.71
N PRO A 19 34.37 4.99 7.74
CA PRO A 19 33.89 3.61 7.71
C PRO A 19 33.07 3.40 6.44
N PRO A 20 33.24 2.26 5.73
CA PRO A 20 32.56 2.03 4.47
C PRO A 20 31.04 2.19 4.66
N CYS A 21 30.46 3.00 3.79
CA CYS A 21 29.05 3.30 3.74
C CYS A 21 28.20 2.02 3.78
N VAL A 22 27.19 2.02 4.63
CA VAL A 22 26.19 0.97 4.84
C VAL A 22 25.64 0.52 3.50
N HIS A 23 25.87 -0.74 3.10
CA HIS A 23 25.14 -1.32 1.97
C HIS A 23 23.65 -1.24 2.29
N ALA A 24 22.89 -0.50 1.48
CA ALA A 24 21.44 -0.46 1.55
C ALA A 24 20.90 -1.86 1.22
N GLY A 25 20.72 -2.70 2.24
CA GLY A 25 20.12 -4.02 2.09
C GLY A 25 18.72 -3.89 1.49
N PHE A 26 18.37 -4.82 0.60
CA PHE A 26 17.02 -4.86 0.02
C PHE A 26 16.00 -5.18 1.12
N SER A 27 14.75 -4.72 0.96
CA SER A 27 13.66 -5.12 1.85
C SER A 27 13.43 -6.64 1.77
N PHE A 28 12.78 -7.23 2.77
CA PHE A 28 12.44 -8.66 2.74
C PHE A 28 11.66 -9.06 1.48
N ILE A 29 10.73 -8.20 1.05
CA ILE A 29 9.91 -8.41 -0.13
C ILE A 29 10.76 -8.34 -1.41
N ASP A 30 11.61 -7.33 -1.53
CA ASP A 30 12.43 -7.15 -2.74
C ASP A 30 13.52 -8.23 -2.84
N CYS A 31 14.08 -8.65 -1.70
CA CYS A 31 14.96 -9.82 -1.61
C CYS A 31 14.27 -11.08 -2.12
N ALA A 32 13.06 -11.37 -1.62
CA ALA A 32 12.31 -12.55 -2.02
C ALA A 32 12.02 -12.55 -3.53
N GLN A 33 11.64 -11.39 -4.07
CA GLN A 33 11.43 -11.24 -5.51
C GLN A 33 12.70 -11.53 -6.30
N LYS A 34 13.80 -10.87 -5.94
CA LYS A 34 15.08 -10.99 -6.66
C LYS A 34 15.63 -12.41 -6.63
N ILE A 35 15.53 -13.10 -5.48
CA ILE A 35 15.96 -14.49 -5.36
C ILE A 35 15.14 -15.40 -6.26
N LEU A 36 13.81 -15.22 -6.31
CA LEU A 36 12.99 -15.99 -7.23
C LEU A 36 13.36 -15.66 -8.69
N GLU A 37 13.57 -14.40 -9.05
CA GLU A 37 13.96 -14.00 -10.42
C GLU A 37 15.27 -14.64 -10.89
N GLU A 38 16.29 -14.66 -10.02
CA GLU A 38 17.62 -15.19 -10.38
C GLU A 38 17.75 -16.71 -10.19
N PHE A 39 17.08 -17.29 -9.19
CA PHE A 39 17.30 -18.69 -8.76
C PHE A 39 16.05 -19.57 -8.82
N GLY A 40 14.88 -19.01 -9.13
CA GLY A 40 13.63 -19.75 -9.14
C GLY A 40 13.44 -20.65 -10.36
N ASP A 41 14.09 -20.36 -11.49
CA ASP A 41 13.93 -21.12 -12.75
C ASP A 41 12.45 -21.40 -13.12
N LYS A 42 11.59 -20.40 -12.92
CA LYS A 42 10.11 -20.50 -13.10
C LYS A 42 9.42 -21.55 -12.23
N LYS A 43 10.06 -22.04 -11.17
CA LYS A 43 9.52 -23.01 -10.21
C LYS A 43 9.38 -22.39 -8.82
N PRO A 44 8.33 -22.72 -8.06
CA PRO A 44 8.16 -22.23 -6.70
C PRO A 44 9.31 -22.67 -5.80
N MET A 45 9.79 -21.77 -4.95
CA MET A 45 10.84 -22.04 -3.98
C MET A 45 10.28 -21.97 -2.56
N HIS A 46 10.77 -22.81 -1.65
CA HIS A 46 10.33 -22.79 -0.26
C HIS A 46 10.87 -21.54 0.45
N TYR A 47 10.05 -20.86 1.26
CA TYR A 47 10.41 -19.57 1.88
C TYR A 47 11.72 -19.60 2.70
N LYS A 48 12.05 -20.74 3.33
CA LYS A 48 13.33 -20.93 4.05
C LYS A 48 14.53 -20.88 3.10
N GLU A 49 14.41 -21.48 1.92
CA GLU A 49 15.47 -21.49 0.92
C GLU A 49 15.64 -20.10 0.30
N ILE A 50 14.53 -19.41 0.01
CA ILE A 50 14.55 -18.02 -0.47
C ILE A 50 15.32 -17.13 0.52
N THR A 51 14.98 -17.24 1.81
CA THR A 51 15.61 -16.45 2.88
C THR A 51 17.08 -16.81 3.05
N GLY A 52 17.41 -18.10 3.05
CA GLY A 52 18.78 -18.59 3.17
C GLY A 52 19.68 -18.07 2.05
N LYS A 53 19.22 -18.14 0.79
CA LYS A 53 19.95 -17.59 -0.36
C LYS A 53 20.07 -16.07 -0.29
N ALA A 54 19.05 -15.36 0.19
CA ALA A 54 19.11 -13.90 0.35
C ALA A 54 20.17 -13.46 1.38
N LEU A 55 20.32 -14.22 2.47
CA LEU A 55 21.37 -14.03 3.47
C LEU A 55 22.75 -14.39 2.92
N GLU A 56 22.87 -15.51 2.21
CA GLU A 56 24.13 -15.98 1.58
C GLU A 56 24.67 -14.94 0.59
N LYS A 57 23.79 -14.31 -0.21
CA LYS A 57 24.15 -13.25 -1.16
C LYS A 57 24.40 -11.89 -0.51
N GLY A 58 24.17 -11.75 0.80
CA GLY A 58 24.29 -10.48 1.52
C GLY A 58 23.25 -9.43 1.12
N TRP A 59 22.18 -9.83 0.43
CA TRP A 59 21.11 -8.90 0.00
C TRP A 59 20.15 -8.59 1.13
N LEU A 60 19.91 -9.58 2.00
CA LEU A 60 19.12 -9.43 3.20
C LEU A 60 20.06 -9.23 4.40
N VAL A 61 19.88 -8.12 5.11
CA VAL A 61 20.58 -7.86 6.37
C VAL A 61 19.56 -7.76 7.47
N THR A 62 19.71 -8.57 8.53
CA THR A 62 18.75 -8.62 9.63
C THR A 62 19.42 -9.05 10.92
N SER A 63 18.98 -8.45 12.04
CA SER A 63 19.37 -8.82 13.40
C SER A 63 18.37 -9.78 14.08
N GLY A 64 17.27 -10.11 13.38
CA GLY A 64 16.21 -10.97 13.91
C GLY A 64 16.63 -12.44 14.01
N LYS A 65 16.11 -13.15 15.03
CA LYS A 65 16.44 -14.57 15.27
C LYS A 65 15.81 -15.55 14.28
N THR A 66 14.73 -15.15 13.60
CA THR A 66 13.93 -16.00 12.70
C THR A 66 13.59 -15.26 11.40
N PRO A 67 14.57 -14.91 10.57
CA PRO A 67 14.36 -14.11 9.37
C PRO A 67 13.44 -14.79 8.35
N GLU A 68 13.39 -16.12 8.32
CA GLU A 68 12.54 -16.90 7.41
C GLU A 68 11.05 -16.68 7.70
N ALA A 69 10.68 -16.70 8.98
CA ALA A 69 9.30 -16.45 9.41
C ALA A 69 8.87 -15.02 9.08
N SER A 70 9.77 -14.05 9.29
CA SER A 70 9.55 -12.64 8.95
C SER A 70 9.37 -12.44 7.44
N MET A 71 10.23 -13.06 6.62
CA MET A 71 10.10 -13.00 5.16
C MET A 71 8.75 -13.56 4.71
N TYR A 72 8.42 -14.76 5.19
CA TYR A 72 7.18 -15.44 4.82
C TYR A 72 5.94 -14.62 5.20
N ALA A 73 5.87 -14.11 6.43
CA ALA A 73 4.75 -13.30 6.90
C ALA A 73 4.56 -12.03 6.07
N GLN A 74 5.66 -11.34 5.72
CA GLN A 74 5.59 -10.14 4.88
C GLN A 74 5.10 -10.48 3.48
N VAL A 75 5.61 -11.54 2.84
CA VAL A 75 5.16 -11.96 1.51
C VAL A 75 3.69 -12.34 1.52
N ILE A 76 3.22 -13.15 2.48
CA ILE A 76 1.81 -13.53 2.57
C ILE A 76 0.90 -12.31 2.81
N THR A 77 1.33 -11.38 3.67
CA THR A 77 0.58 -10.15 3.93
C THR A 77 0.47 -9.30 2.67
N GLU A 78 1.56 -9.20 1.91
CA GLU A 78 1.57 -8.51 0.62
C GLU A 78 0.62 -9.14 -0.39
N ILE A 79 0.64 -10.47 -0.53
CA ILE A 79 -0.26 -11.23 -1.40
C ILE A 79 -1.72 -10.92 -1.04
N LYS A 80 -2.08 -11.06 0.24
CA LYS A 80 -3.45 -10.81 0.71
C LYS A 80 -3.87 -9.37 0.44
N ARG A 81 -3.00 -8.40 0.72
CA ARG A 81 -3.26 -6.98 0.49
C ARG A 81 -3.53 -6.68 -0.99
N GLN A 82 -2.72 -7.21 -1.89
CA GLN A 82 -2.90 -7.01 -3.33
C GLN A 82 -4.17 -7.71 -3.84
N GLN A 83 -4.44 -8.95 -3.41
CA GLN A 83 -5.66 -9.68 -3.77
C GLN A 83 -6.93 -8.96 -3.33
N LYS A 84 -6.95 -8.40 -2.11
CA LYS A 84 -8.09 -7.63 -1.60
C LYS A 84 -8.36 -6.38 -2.44
N ARG A 85 -7.30 -5.73 -2.94
CA ARG A 85 -7.41 -4.59 -3.87
C ARG A 85 -7.77 -5.00 -5.30
N GLY A 86 -7.82 -6.30 -5.61
CA GLY A 86 -7.98 -6.81 -6.97
C GLY A 86 -6.75 -6.63 -7.86
N GLU A 87 -5.58 -6.38 -7.27
CA GLU A 87 -4.29 -6.32 -7.96
C GLU A 87 -3.72 -7.73 -8.12
N ARG A 88 -2.79 -7.90 -9.06
CA ARG A 88 -2.02 -9.14 -9.19
C ARG A 88 -0.85 -9.10 -8.19
N PRO A 89 -0.84 -9.95 -7.16
CA PRO A 89 0.32 -10.13 -6.28
C PRO A 89 1.62 -10.30 -7.06
N ARG A 90 2.75 -9.79 -6.57
CA ARG A 90 4.07 -10.16 -7.15
C ARG A 90 4.37 -11.66 -6.98
N PHE A 91 3.78 -12.27 -5.96
CA PHE A 91 4.02 -13.65 -5.55
C PHE A 91 2.75 -14.49 -5.58
N VAL A 92 2.89 -15.79 -5.83
CA VAL A 92 1.84 -16.79 -5.68
C VAL A 92 2.25 -17.78 -4.61
N GLN A 93 1.33 -18.11 -3.71
CA GLN A 93 1.54 -19.15 -2.72
C GLN A 93 1.12 -20.51 -3.29
N HIS A 94 2.02 -21.49 -3.29
CA HIS A 94 1.78 -22.85 -3.80
C HIS A 94 1.49 -23.88 -2.70
N GLY A 95 1.12 -23.41 -1.50
CA GLY A 95 0.93 -24.25 -0.31
C GLY A 95 2.26 -24.70 0.32
N ARG A 96 2.20 -25.21 1.56
CA ARG A 96 3.35 -25.76 2.31
C ARG A 96 4.59 -24.85 2.37
N GLY A 97 4.41 -23.53 2.32
CA GLY A 97 5.51 -22.56 2.38
C GLY A 97 6.22 -22.28 1.04
N TYR A 98 5.74 -22.81 -0.09
CA TYR A 98 6.29 -22.52 -1.41
C TYR A 98 5.74 -21.23 -1.99
N ILE A 99 6.64 -20.42 -2.56
CA ILE A 99 6.37 -19.12 -3.14
C ILE A 99 6.92 -19.11 -4.57
N GLY A 100 6.10 -18.70 -5.53
CA GLY A 100 6.52 -18.44 -6.91
C GLY A 100 6.26 -16.98 -7.30
N LEU A 101 6.81 -16.55 -8.45
CA LEU A 101 6.46 -15.23 -9.00
C LEU A 101 5.26 -15.33 -9.91
N SER A 102 4.33 -14.39 -9.75
CA SER A 102 3.14 -14.35 -10.57
C SER A 102 3.47 -14.26 -12.06
N GLN A 103 4.55 -13.55 -12.44
CA GLN A 103 4.98 -13.38 -13.83
C GLN A 103 5.34 -14.70 -14.55
N TRP A 104 5.68 -15.76 -13.81
CA TRP A 104 5.95 -17.08 -14.40
C TRP A 104 4.71 -17.74 -14.99
N MET A 105 3.52 -17.31 -14.56
CA MET A 105 2.23 -17.77 -15.10
C MET A 105 1.87 -17.06 -16.43
N GLY A 106 2.86 -16.70 -17.23
CA GLY A 106 2.74 -15.81 -18.39
C GLY A 106 1.76 -16.31 -19.46
N ARG A 107 0.74 -15.48 -19.75
CA ARG A 107 -0.42 -15.73 -20.64
C ARG A 107 -1.40 -16.77 -20.10
N GLY A 108 -2.30 -16.31 -19.24
CA GLY A 108 -3.38 -17.13 -18.69
C GLY A 108 -4.43 -16.28 -18.01
N LEU A 109 -5.44 -16.93 -17.43
CA LEU A 109 -6.60 -16.33 -16.75
C LEU A 109 -6.21 -15.18 -15.80
N ALA A 110 -5.10 -15.29 -15.07
CA ALA A 110 -4.63 -14.25 -14.16
C ALA A 110 -4.35 -12.89 -14.82
N PHE A 111 -3.79 -12.88 -16.05
CA PHE A 111 -3.56 -11.64 -16.80
C PHE A 111 -4.88 -11.05 -17.33
N GLN A 112 -5.81 -11.91 -17.76
CA GLN A 112 -7.14 -11.47 -18.19
C GLN A 112 -7.93 -10.86 -17.02
N ILE A 113 -7.85 -11.46 -15.84
CA ILE A 113 -8.43 -10.92 -14.59
C ILE A 113 -7.82 -9.56 -14.27
N GLU A 114 -6.49 -9.40 -14.38
CA GLU A 114 -5.82 -8.13 -14.12
C GLU A 114 -6.27 -7.01 -15.08
N GLN A 115 -6.29 -7.30 -16.39
CA GLN A 115 -6.77 -6.34 -17.39
C GLN A 115 -8.24 -5.98 -17.17
N HIS A 116 -9.07 -6.97 -16.86
CA HIS A 116 -10.47 -6.75 -16.53
C HIS A 116 -10.63 -5.88 -15.28
N ASN A 117 -9.94 -6.21 -14.18
CA ASN A 117 -9.98 -5.44 -12.94
C ASN A 117 -9.49 -4.01 -13.15
N HIS A 118 -8.47 -3.80 -13.97
CA HIS A 118 -7.99 -2.46 -14.33
C HIS A 118 -9.08 -1.66 -15.06
N GLN A 119 -9.78 -2.28 -16.01
CA GLN A 119 -10.89 -1.65 -16.72
C GLN A 119 -12.06 -1.34 -15.77
N VAL A 120 -12.39 -2.25 -14.85
CA VAL A 120 -13.43 -2.04 -13.82
C VAL A 120 -13.07 -0.87 -12.91
N ARG A 121 -11.80 -0.74 -12.47
CA ARG A 121 -11.35 0.43 -11.67
C ARG A 121 -11.57 1.73 -12.41
N LYS A 122 -11.22 1.78 -13.70
CA LYS A 122 -11.39 2.96 -14.53
C LYS A 122 -12.87 3.33 -14.67
N GLU A 123 -13.72 2.35 -14.97
CA GLU A 123 -15.16 2.55 -15.09
C GLU A 123 -15.79 2.99 -13.76
N LEU A 124 -15.43 2.35 -12.64
CA LEU A 124 -15.90 2.74 -11.32
C LEU A 124 -15.50 4.19 -11.02
N ARG A 125 -14.25 4.57 -11.31
CA ARG A 125 -13.78 5.95 -11.14
C ARG A 125 -14.60 6.95 -11.96
N GLU A 126 -14.89 6.63 -13.23
CA GLU A 126 -15.72 7.47 -14.10
C GLU A 126 -17.13 7.64 -13.55
N ARG A 127 -17.74 6.58 -13.01
CA ARG A 127 -19.05 6.64 -12.35
C ARG A 127 -19.02 7.55 -11.11
N LEU A 128 -17.99 7.43 -10.26
CA LEU A 128 -17.83 8.31 -9.08
C LEU A 128 -17.76 9.80 -9.46
N LEU A 129 -17.12 10.12 -10.58
CA LEU A 129 -17.00 11.50 -11.06
C LEU A 129 -18.32 12.04 -11.63
N ALA A 130 -19.17 11.16 -12.16
CA ALA A 130 -20.48 11.49 -12.70
C ALA A 130 -21.57 11.65 -11.63
N MET A 131 -21.45 11.00 -10.46
CA MET A 131 -22.42 11.06 -9.35
C MET A 131 -22.70 12.49 -8.87
N LYS A 132 -23.92 12.79 -8.41
CA LYS A 132 -24.19 14.09 -7.76
C LYS A 132 -23.44 14.19 -6.42
N PRO A 133 -23.15 15.40 -5.91
CA PRO A 133 -22.46 15.57 -4.63
C PRO A 133 -23.11 14.79 -3.47
N GLY A 134 -24.44 14.87 -3.31
CA GLY A 134 -25.15 14.14 -2.25
C GLY A 134 -25.09 12.61 -2.41
N GLU A 135 -25.18 12.09 -3.64
CA GLU A 135 -25.01 10.65 -3.91
C GLU A 135 -23.60 10.17 -3.56
N PHE A 136 -22.59 11.02 -3.79
CA PHE A 136 -21.21 10.73 -3.43
C PHE A 136 -21.00 10.74 -1.91
N GLU A 137 -21.58 11.71 -1.20
CA GLU A 137 -21.54 11.76 0.27
C GLU A 137 -22.21 10.54 0.91
N GLU A 138 -23.35 10.09 0.37
CA GLU A 138 -24.04 8.87 0.81
C GLU A 138 -23.17 7.62 0.58
N LEU A 139 -22.53 7.52 -0.59
CA LEU A 139 -21.59 6.42 -0.89
C LEU A 139 -20.40 6.41 0.09
N ILE A 140 -19.82 7.56 0.40
CA ILE A 140 -18.72 7.64 1.37
C ILE A 140 -19.20 7.25 2.76
N SER A 141 -20.40 7.64 3.16
CA SER A 141 -20.98 7.25 4.45
C SER A 141 -21.16 5.73 4.52
N GLN A 142 -21.65 5.10 3.44
CA GLN A 142 -21.73 3.64 3.33
C GLN A 142 -20.35 2.99 3.44
N LEU A 143 -19.35 3.50 2.72
CA LEU A 143 -17.98 2.98 2.78
C LEU A 143 -17.40 3.06 4.21
N LEU A 144 -17.57 4.18 4.89
CA LEU A 144 -17.08 4.34 6.26
C LEU A 144 -17.75 3.35 7.22
N ALA A 145 -19.06 3.12 7.07
CA ALA A 145 -19.76 2.11 7.86
C ALA A 145 -19.18 0.69 7.63
N GLU A 146 -18.95 0.31 6.37
CA GLU A 146 -18.33 -0.99 6.00
C GLU A 146 -16.89 -1.13 6.49
N MET A 147 -16.19 -0.01 6.71
CA MET A 147 -14.85 0.02 7.32
C MET A 147 -14.87 -0.10 8.85
N GLY A 148 -16.04 -0.16 9.48
CA GLY A 148 -16.19 -0.27 10.93
C GLY A 148 -16.24 1.08 11.67
N PHE A 149 -16.66 2.15 11.00
CA PHE A 149 -16.96 3.41 11.70
C PHE A 149 -18.32 3.33 12.39
N GLU A 150 -18.34 3.63 13.69
CA GLU A 150 -19.53 3.82 14.50
C GLU A 150 -19.87 5.32 14.65
N MET A 151 -21.12 5.61 15.03
CA MET A 151 -21.59 6.98 15.35
C MET A 151 -21.30 7.98 14.22
N VAL A 152 -21.62 7.59 12.98
CA VAL A 152 -21.43 8.42 11.80
C VAL A 152 -22.48 9.54 11.80
N GLU A 153 -22.07 10.76 12.12
CA GLU A 153 -22.90 11.96 12.06
C GLU A 153 -22.53 12.78 10.83
N VAL A 154 -23.52 13.00 9.94
CA VAL A 154 -23.39 13.93 8.82
C VAL A 154 -23.52 15.35 9.36
N THR A 155 -22.50 16.18 9.16
CA THR A 155 -22.50 17.56 9.62
C THR A 155 -23.19 18.45 8.59
N LYS A 156 -23.90 19.48 9.06
CA LYS A 156 -24.47 20.47 8.15
C LYS A 156 -23.36 21.40 7.67
N LEU A 157 -23.41 21.75 6.38
CA LEU A 157 -22.44 22.58 5.63
C LEU A 157 -22.06 23.95 6.25
N SER A 158 -22.66 24.38 7.36
CA SER A 158 -22.53 25.73 7.91
C SER A 158 -21.68 25.73 9.19
N GLY A 159 -20.47 26.27 9.08
CA GLY A 159 -19.67 26.73 10.22
C GLY A 159 -18.61 25.79 10.77
N ASP A 160 -18.47 24.56 10.25
CA ASP A 160 -17.55 23.54 10.80
C ASP A 160 -16.22 23.40 10.04
N GLY A 161 -15.89 24.39 9.22
CA GLY A 161 -14.68 24.36 8.38
C GLY A 161 -14.71 23.29 7.30
N GLY A 162 -15.87 22.77 6.94
CA GLY A 162 -16.06 21.85 5.82
C GLY A 162 -15.80 20.40 6.18
N ILE A 163 -15.98 20.02 7.44
CA ILE A 163 -16.12 18.60 7.79
C ILE A 163 -17.48 18.16 7.23
N ASP A 164 -17.54 16.96 6.65
CA ASP A 164 -18.79 16.43 6.08
C ASP A 164 -19.32 15.28 6.95
N VAL A 165 -18.41 14.53 7.58
CA VAL A 165 -18.74 13.38 8.44
C VAL A 165 -17.86 13.36 9.68
N ARG A 166 -18.44 13.09 10.86
CA ARG A 166 -17.69 12.67 12.06
C ARG A 166 -18.07 11.25 12.44
N GLY A 167 -17.10 10.46 12.88
CA GLY A 167 -17.33 9.09 13.30
C GLY A 167 -16.19 8.52 14.15
N THR A 168 -16.41 7.36 14.75
CA THR A 168 -15.39 6.66 15.54
C THR A 168 -15.07 5.33 14.87
N LEU A 169 -13.84 5.16 14.39
CA LEU A 169 -13.35 3.88 13.91
C LEU A 169 -13.08 2.97 15.12
N VAL A 170 -13.70 1.78 15.13
CA VAL A 170 -13.50 0.77 16.16
C VAL A 170 -12.69 -0.39 15.59
N VAL A 171 -11.54 -0.67 16.19
CA VAL A 171 -10.66 -1.77 15.77
C VAL A 171 -10.59 -2.81 16.87
N GLY A 172 -11.01 -4.04 16.55
CA GLY A 172 -10.99 -5.19 17.47
C GLY A 172 -11.78 -4.94 18.76
N ASP A 173 -12.88 -4.18 18.69
CA ASP A 173 -13.80 -3.82 19.78
C ASP A 173 -13.21 -3.02 20.96
N VAL A 174 -11.90 -2.75 20.95
CA VAL A 174 -11.20 -2.13 22.08
C VAL A 174 -10.54 -0.79 21.73
N VAL A 175 -10.11 -0.60 20.48
CA VAL A 175 -9.46 0.65 20.03
C VAL A 175 -10.50 1.55 19.40
N ARG A 176 -10.62 2.79 19.91
CA ARG A 176 -11.54 3.81 19.39
C ARG A 176 -10.77 5.03 18.88
N ILE A 177 -10.93 5.35 17.60
CA ILE A 177 -10.26 6.49 16.96
C ILE A 177 -11.34 7.44 16.45
N LYS A 178 -11.40 8.63 17.06
CA LYS A 178 -12.33 9.69 16.60
C LYS A 178 -11.77 10.33 15.33
N MET A 179 -12.60 10.41 14.31
CA MET A 179 -12.23 10.87 12.98
C MET A 179 -13.21 11.95 12.53
N ALA A 180 -12.66 13.06 12.01
CA ALA A 180 -13.38 14.05 11.25
C ALA A 180 -12.99 13.91 9.77
N VAL A 181 -13.98 13.67 8.92
CA VAL A 181 -13.79 13.35 7.51
C VAL A 181 -14.33 14.51 6.67
N GLN A 182 -13.48 15.02 5.78
CA GLN A 182 -13.88 15.93 4.71
C GLN A 182 -13.92 15.17 3.39
N VAL A 183 -15.03 15.31 2.68
CA VAL A 183 -15.32 14.69 1.40
C VAL A 183 -15.37 15.79 0.34
N LYS A 184 -14.48 15.70 -0.65
CA LYS A 184 -14.42 16.67 -1.74
C LYS A 184 -14.55 15.98 -3.07
N LYS A 185 -15.71 16.13 -3.71
CA LYS A 185 -15.90 15.74 -5.10
C LYS A 185 -15.26 16.79 -6.02
N TRP A 186 -14.07 16.51 -6.54
CA TRP A 186 -13.33 17.42 -7.43
C TRP A 186 -13.23 16.87 -8.85
N LYS A 187 -13.22 17.78 -9.84
CA LYS A 187 -12.93 17.42 -11.23
C LYS A 187 -11.50 16.87 -11.35
N LEU A 188 -11.28 15.91 -12.26
CA LEU A 188 -9.91 15.46 -12.57
C LEU A 188 -9.01 16.66 -12.89
N LYS A 189 -7.75 16.59 -12.41
CA LYS A 189 -6.69 17.60 -12.57
C LYS A 189 -6.75 18.81 -11.62
N ASN A 190 -7.80 18.94 -10.81
CA ASN A 190 -7.77 19.84 -9.68
C ASN A 190 -7.29 19.04 -8.47
N ASN A 191 -6.05 19.24 -8.06
CA ASN A 191 -5.51 18.58 -6.89
C ASN A 191 -5.84 19.36 -5.62
N ILE A 192 -6.05 18.64 -4.52
CA ILE A 192 -6.23 19.27 -3.21
C ILE A 192 -4.92 19.97 -2.81
N LEU A 193 -5.05 21.22 -2.39
CA LEU A 193 -3.93 22.08 -2.00
C LEU A 193 -3.79 22.15 -0.47
N ALA A 194 -2.61 22.56 0.00
CA ALA A 194 -2.30 22.69 1.43
C ALA A 194 -3.35 23.50 2.24
N PRO A 195 -3.98 24.58 1.73
CA PRO A 195 -4.99 25.32 2.47
C PRO A 195 -6.18 24.47 2.93
N VAL A 196 -6.60 23.49 2.13
CA VAL A 196 -7.70 22.58 2.49
C VAL A 196 -7.29 21.70 3.67
N VAL A 197 -6.05 21.18 3.65
CA VAL A 197 -5.50 20.39 4.76
C VAL A 197 -5.41 21.22 6.04
N GLN A 198 -4.98 22.47 5.95
CA GLN A 198 -4.91 23.40 7.09
C GLN A 198 -6.30 23.70 7.65
N GLN A 199 -7.30 23.89 6.78
CA GLN A 199 -8.68 24.15 7.16
C GLN A 199 -9.27 22.96 7.93
N VAL A 200 -9.13 21.73 7.43
CA VAL A 200 -9.59 20.52 8.13
C VAL A 200 -8.91 20.41 9.47
N ARG A 201 -7.59 20.58 9.51
CA ARG A 201 -6.80 20.53 10.74
C ARG A 201 -7.28 21.54 11.80
N GLY A 202 -7.61 22.76 11.39
CA GLY A 202 -8.14 23.79 12.28
C GLY A 202 -9.56 23.52 12.78
N SER A 203 -10.26 22.55 12.17
CA SER A 203 -11.65 22.20 12.48
C SER A 203 -11.77 20.92 13.32
N LEU A 204 -10.64 20.28 13.64
CA LEU A 204 -10.60 19.08 14.46
C LEU A 204 -10.91 19.41 15.93
N GLY A 205 -11.76 18.59 16.53
CA GLY A 205 -12.00 18.58 17.97
C GLY A 205 -10.86 17.96 18.78
N ALA A 206 -11.00 17.99 20.10
CA ALA A 206 -10.02 17.38 21.00
C ALA A 206 -9.87 15.87 20.73
N HIS A 207 -8.63 15.44 20.48
CA HIS A 207 -8.27 14.05 20.18
C HIS A 207 -8.91 13.47 18.91
N GLU A 208 -9.43 14.31 18.00
CA GLU A 208 -9.84 13.87 16.67
C GLU A 208 -8.64 13.78 15.72
N GLN A 209 -8.69 12.84 14.79
CA GLN A 209 -7.81 12.78 13.63
C GLN A 209 -8.59 13.22 12.37
N GLY A 210 -7.88 13.75 11.38
CA GLY A 210 -8.51 14.15 10.11
C GLY A 210 -8.37 13.08 9.04
N LEU A 211 -9.37 12.99 8.16
CA LEU A 211 -9.27 12.26 6.89
C LEU A 211 -9.85 13.13 5.78
N ILE A 212 -9.12 13.26 4.67
CA ILE A 212 -9.61 13.92 3.46
C ILE A 212 -9.77 12.88 2.36
N ILE A 213 -10.98 12.78 1.81
CA ILE A 213 -11.33 11.89 0.70
C ILE A 213 -11.62 12.74 -0.52
N THR A 214 -10.97 12.43 -1.65
CA THR A 214 -11.19 13.12 -2.93
C THR A 214 -11.26 12.14 -4.10
N THR A 215 -12.01 12.49 -5.14
CA THR A 215 -12.00 11.80 -6.44
C THR A 215 -10.76 12.14 -7.29
N SER A 216 -10.03 13.20 -6.92
CA SER A 216 -8.80 13.65 -7.58
C SER A 216 -7.54 13.16 -6.83
N ASP A 217 -6.47 13.96 -6.82
CA ASP A 217 -5.23 13.66 -6.12
C ASP A 217 -4.79 14.84 -5.22
N PHE A 218 -3.72 14.67 -4.46
CA PHE A 218 -3.17 15.71 -3.59
C PHE A 218 -1.93 16.35 -4.20
N SER A 219 -1.79 17.66 -4.02
CA SER A 219 -0.53 18.34 -4.35
C SER A 219 0.59 17.90 -3.41
N ALA A 220 1.85 18.00 -3.85
CA ALA A 220 3.00 17.75 -2.98
C ALA A 220 3.00 18.63 -1.72
N GLY A 221 2.49 19.86 -1.83
CA GLY A 221 2.30 20.76 -0.69
C GLY A 221 1.24 20.24 0.30
N ALA A 222 0.11 19.71 -0.19
CA ALA A 222 -0.91 19.11 0.66
C ALA A 222 -0.39 17.86 1.40
N ILE A 223 0.35 16.99 0.71
CA ILE A 223 0.96 15.80 1.30
C ILE A 223 1.94 16.19 2.41
N LYS A 224 2.80 17.17 2.16
CA LYS A 224 3.74 17.69 3.17
C LYS A 224 3.03 18.33 4.35
N GLU A 225 1.99 19.14 4.11
CA GLU A 225 1.20 19.75 5.19
C GLU A 225 0.49 18.70 6.04
N ALA A 226 -0.07 17.65 5.43
CA ALA A 226 -0.79 16.58 6.12
C ALA A 226 0.10 15.80 7.10
N ALA A 227 1.36 15.56 6.71
CA ALA A 227 2.35 14.77 7.43
C ALA A 227 3.29 15.57 8.36
N GLN A 228 2.94 16.82 8.72
CA GLN A 228 3.81 17.61 9.60
C GLN A 228 3.96 16.96 11.00
N PRO A 229 5.20 16.72 11.50
CA PRO A 229 5.45 15.95 12.72
C PRO A 229 4.78 16.52 13.99
N ASP A 230 4.72 17.85 14.10
CA ASP A 230 4.26 18.54 15.32
C ASP A 230 2.76 18.88 15.30
N LYS A 231 2.01 18.32 14.35
CA LYS A 231 0.58 18.61 14.16
C LYS A 231 -0.25 17.33 14.10
N THR A 232 -1.53 17.43 14.50
CA THR A 232 -2.48 16.31 14.47
C THR A 232 -2.61 15.66 13.09
N PRO A 233 -2.23 14.38 12.88
CA PRO A 233 -2.18 13.80 11.54
C PRO A 233 -3.48 13.94 10.74
N ILE A 234 -3.35 14.25 9.44
CA ILE A 234 -4.45 14.23 8.47
C ILE A 234 -4.18 13.11 7.47
N ALA A 235 -4.98 12.05 7.51
CA ALA A 235 -4.96 11.00 6.52
C ALA A 235 -5.48 11.53 5.17
N LEU A 236 -4.89 11.06 4.08
CA LEU A 236 -5.25 11.47 2.73
C LEU A 236 -5.65 10.22 1.92
N MET A 237 -6.84 10.28 1.30
CA MET A 237 -7.35 9.22 0.42
C MET A 237 -7.70 9.83 -0.94
N ASN A 238 -6.89 9.48 -1.95
CA ASN A 238 -7.10 9.96 -3.32
C ASN A 238 -8.09 9.08 -4.08
N GLY A 239 -8.43 9.48 -5.31
CA GLY A 239 -9.47 8.79 -6.08
C GLY A 239 -9.12 7.36 -6.45
N GLU A 240 -7.84 7.03 -6.58
CA GLU A 240 -7.39 5.66 -6.85
C GLU A 240 -7.50 4.79 -5.58
N GLN A 241 -7.06 5.32 -4.44
CA GLN A 241 -7.21 4.64 -3.15
C GLN A 241 -8.67 4.42 -2.79
N LEU A 242 -9.53 5.40 -3.04
CA LEU A 242 -10.97 5.29 -2.84
C LEU A 242 -11.57 4.15 -3.67
N VAL A 243 -11.25 4.08 -4.96
CA VAL A 243 -11.73 2.99 -5.85
C VAL A 243 -11.26 1.62 -5.36
N MET A 244 -10.00 1.49 -4.97
CA MET A 244 -9.48 0.23 -4.43
C MET A 244 -10.23 -0.20 -3.17
N LEU A 245 -10.57 0.75 -2.30
CA LEU A 245 -11.26 0.46 -1.05
C LEU A 245 -12.74 0.09 -1.28
N LEU A 246 -13.42 0.78 -2.19
CA LEU A 246 -14.77 0.39 -2.63
C LEU A 246 -14.78 -1.04 -3.19
N MET A 247 -13.77 -1.40 -3.99
CA MET A 247 -13.64 -2.77 -4.49
C MET A 247 -13.37 -3.79 -3.39
N GLU A 248 -12.52 -3.46 -2.43
CA GLU A 248 -12.21 -4.33 -1.27
C GLU A 248 -13.45 -4.64 -0.44
N HIS A 249 -14.34 -3.67 -0.28
CA HIS A 249 -15.62 -3.80 0.44
C HIS A 249 -16.80 -4.23 -0.46
N GLY A 250 -16.58 -4.51 -1.74
CA GLY A 250 -17.65 -4.95 -2.66
C GLY A 250 -18.70 -3.88 -2.96
N ILE A 251 -18.35 -2.60 -2.81
CA ILE A 251 -19.26 -1.48 -3.06
C ILE A 251 -19.15 -1.06 -4.53
N GLY A 252 -20.28 -1.10 -5.25
CA GLY A 252 -20.34 -0.74 -6.67
C GLY A 252 -19.69 -1.77 -7.61
N VAL A 253 -19.18 -2.89 -7.08
CA VAL A 253 -18.61 -4.01 -7.84
C VAL A 253 -19.07 -5.34 -7.25
N HIS A 254 -19.11 -6.37 -8.10
CA HIS A 254 -19.36 -7.74 -7.67
C HIS A 254 -18.10 -8.58 -7.89
N ARG A 255 -17.66 -9.32 -6.86
CA ARG A 255 -16.53 -10.22 -6.98
C ARG A 255 -17.01 -11.61 -7.39
N SER A 256 -16.61 -12.05 -8.57
CA SER A 256 -16.83 -13.42 -9.03
C SER A 256 -15.61 -14.28 -8.71
N THR A 257 -15.80 -15.46 -8.12
CA THR A 257 -14.76 -16.48 -7.94
C THR A 257 -14.91 -17.52 -9.05
N PRO A 258 -13.97 -17.62 -10.01
CA PRO A 258 -14.05 -18.66 -11.02
C PRO A 258 -13.69 -20.02 -10.40
N ASP A 259 -14.48 -21.05 -10.72
CA ASP A 259 -14.08 -22.44 -10.47
C ASP A 259 -13.05 -22.84 -11.53
N LEU A 260 -11.85 -23.20 -11.06
CA LEU A 260 -10.77 -23.71 -11.91
C LEU A 260 -10.62 -25.21 -11.66
N PHE A 261 -10.99 -26.01 -12.65
CA PHE A 261 -10.80 -27.46 -12.63
C PHE A 261 -9.54 -27.80 -13.44
N GLU A 262 -8.61 -28.53 -12.83
CA GLU A 262 -7.42 -29.07 -13.47
C GLU A 262 -7.54 -30.60 -13.54
N ILE A 263 -7.00 -31.21 -14.59
CA ILE A 263 -6.93 -32.67 -14.68
C ILE A 263 -5.77 -33.12 -13.80
N ASP A 264 -6.03 -34.09 -12.92
CA ASP A 264 -4.98 -34.75 -12.14
C ASP A 264 -4.07 -35.56 -13.09
N GLU A 265 -2.80 -35.18 -13.20
CA GLU A 265 -1.85 -35.86 -14.08
C GLU A 265 -1.60 -37.33 -13.66
N GLU A 266 -1.85 -37.69 -12.38
CA GLU A 266 -1.78 -39.08 -11.91
C GLU A 266 -2.97 -39.94 -12.38
N PHE A 267 -4.07 -39.31 -12.81
CA PHE A 267 -5.22 -40.01 -13.38
C PHE A 267 -4.86 -40.77 -14.67
N ALA A 268 -3.77 -40.40 -15.35
CA ALA A 268 -3.35 -40.99 -16.62
C ALA A 268 -2.48 -42.27 -16.50
N MET A 269 -2.23 -42.80 -15.30
CA MET A 269 -1.33 -43.96 -15.11
C MET A 269 -2.04 -45.22 -14.56
N GLY A 270 -3.34 -45.37 -14.84
CA GLY A 270 -4.15 -46.54 -14.46
C GLY A 270 -4.62 -47.38 -15.65
N GLY A 271 -3.68 -48.05 -16.34
CA GLY A 271 -3.98 -49.03 -17.41
C GLY A 271 -3.04 -48.83 -18.59
N SER A 272 -1.91 -49.52 -18.71
CA SER A 272 -1.88 -50.94 -19.01
C SER A 272 -0.49 -51.48 -18.68
N THR A 273 -0.36 -52.25 -17.60
CA THR A 273 0.68 -53.27 -17.51
C THR A 273 0.01 -54.59 -17.18
N SER A 274 0.28 -55.54 -18.08
CA SER A 274 -0.07 -56.97 -18.07
C SER A 274 -1.43 -57.34 -18.67
#